data_AF-A0A2D8UM04-F1
#
_entry.id   AF-A0A2D8UM04-F1
#
_cell.length_a   1.000
_cell.length_b   1.000
_cell.length_c   1.000
_cell.angle_alpha   90.00
_cell.angle_beta   90.00
_cell.angle_gamma   90.00
#
_symmetry.space_group_name_H-M   'P 1'
#
loop_
_entity.id
_entity.type
_entity.pdbx_description
1 polymer ?
#
loop_
_entity_poly.entity_id
_entity_poly.type
_entity_poly.pdbx_seq_one_letter_code
_entity_poly.pdbx_strand_id
1 'polypeptide(L)'
;MKKTLVFIFAGILLVSCGEKQKASKEKQHYDESIDEILVVHDEVMPKMGALSSLIEKTETKIDTTEIGKEFENVNQELKQAHELMMTWMKDFGEKFPNALVDTTYSKEEYEKREPILSAEKEEVKEMKDRVNKSIEKAQELLTKTS
;
A
#
# COMPACT_ATOMS: atom_id res chain seq x y z
N MET A 1 -21.76 -58.82 -43.82
CA MET A 1 -22.88 -58.81 -42.86
C MET A 1 -22.40 -58.20 -41.55
N LYS A 2 -23.21 -57.29 -40.98
CA LYS A 2 -22.94 -56.48 -39.78
C LYS A 2 -22.57 -57.33 -38.56
N LYS A 3 -21.67 -56.81 -37.72
CA LYS A 3 -21.91 -56.59 -36.27
C LYS A 3 -20.74 -55.80 -35.68
N THR A 4 -21.04 -54.54 -35.40
CA THR A 4 -20.28 -53.59 -34.59
C THR A 4 -20.10 -54.14 -33.18
N LEU A 5 -18.89 -54.07 -32.63
CA LEU A 5 -18.66 -54.15 -31.19
C LEU A 5 -17.66 -53.07 -30.82
N VAL A 6 -18.24 -51.90 -30.53
CA VAL A 6 -17.60 -50.77 -29.88
C VAL A 6 -17.39 -51.17 -28.42
N PHE A 7 -16.13 -51.25 -27.97
CA PHE A 7 -15.79 -51.21 -26.55
C PHE A 7 -15.08 -49.89 -26.27
N ILE A 8 -15.87 -48.97 -25.72
CA ILE A 8 -15.43 -47.73 -25.09
C ILE A 8 -14.72 -48.14 -23.80
N PHE A 9 -13.41 -47.98 -23.74
CA PHE A 9 -12.70 -47.89 -22.47
C PHE A 9 -12.43 -46.42 -22.18
N ALA A 10 -13.44 -45.78 -21.58
CA ALA A 10 -13.32 -44.47 -20.99
C ALA A 10 -12.43 -44.60 -19.75
N GLY A 11 -11.14 -44.29 -19.90
CA GLY A 11 -10.29 -43.97 -18.77
C GLY A 11 -10.80 -42.67 -18.17
N ILE A 12 -11.55 -42.78 -17.07
CA ILE A 12 -11.86 -41.66 -16.19
C ILE A 12 -10.52 -41.19 -15.64
N LEU A 13 -9.96 -40.15 -16.24
CA LEU A 13 -8.96 -39.32 -15.61
C LEU A 13 -9.65 -38.64 -14.44
N LEU A 14 -9.54 -39.24 -13.24
CA LEU A 14 -9.75 -38.52 -12.00
C LEU A 14 -8.64 -37.47 -11.92
N VAL A 15 -8.89 -36.32 -12.53
CA VAL A 15 -8.18 -35.08 -12.21
C VAL A 15 -8.58 -34.76 -10.77
N SER A 16 -7.84 -35.33 -9.82
CA SER A 16 -7.78 -34.82 -8.46
C SER A 16 -6.97 -33.52 -8.51
N CYS A 17 -7.60 -32.48 -9.04
CA CYS A 17 -7.17 -31.12 -8.80
C CYS A 17 -7.59 -30.83 -7.36
N GLY A 18 -6.62 -30.74 -6.44
CA GLY A 18 -6.89 -30.44 -5.05
C GLY A 18 -7.83 -29.23 -4.95
N GLU A 19 -9.02 -29.45 -4.42
CA GLU A 19 -9.92 -28.38 -4.03
C GLU A 19 -9.22 -27.59 -2.93
N LYS A 20 -8.49 -26.54 -3.33
CA LYS A 20 -8.31 -25.40 -2.43
C LYS A 20 -9.73 -24.95 -2.10
N GLN A 21 -10.16 -25.24 -0.88
CA GLN A 21 -11.42 -24.77 -0.32
C GLN A 21 -11.57 -23.29 -0.70
N LYS A 22 -12.57 -22.96 -1.52
CA LYS A 22 -12.78 -21.57 -1.95
C LYS A 22 -12.91 -20.73 -0.68
N ALA A 23 -12.03 -19.74 -0.54
CA ALA A 23 -12.12 -18.77 0.55
C ALA A 23 -13.54 -18.16 0.59
N SER A 24 -14.02 -17.81 1.77
CA SER A 24 -15.28 -17.07 1.88
C SER A 24 -15.16 -15.74 1.13
N LYS A 25 -16.29 -15.18 0.69
CA LYS A 25 -16.30 -13.88 0.01
C LYS A 25 -15.73 -12.78 0.92
N GLU A 26 -16.01 -12.87 2.21
CA GLU A 26 -15.51 -11.96 3.23
C GLU A 26 -13.99 -12.04 3.38
N LYS A 27 -13.41 -13.26 3.34
CA LYS A 27 -11.94 -13.42 3.35
C LYS A 27 -11.32 -12.83 2.09
N GLN A 28 -11.87 -13.15 0.93
CA GLN A 28 -11.34 -12.64 -0.34
C GLN A 28 -11.35 -11.11 -0.36
N HIS A 29 -12.45 -10.47 0.03
CA HIS A 29 -12.56 -9.02 0.11
C HIS A 29 -11.59 -8.39 1.12
N TYR A 30 -11.40 -9.03 2.28
CA TYR A 30 -10.42 -8.61 3.28
C TYR A 30 -8.99 -8.66 2.72
N ASP A 31 -8.59 -9.79 2.12
CA ASP A 31 -7.25 -9.98 1.56
C ASP A 31 -7.00 -8.97 0.43
N GLU A 32 -7.95 -8.81 -0.51
CA GLU A 32 -7.88 -7.82 -1.58
C GLU A 32 -7.74 -6.39 -1.04
N SER A 33 -8.45 -6.06 0.04
CA SER A 33 -8.38 -4.73 0.64
C SER A 33 -7.04 -4.45 1.32
N ILE A 34 -6.45 -5.43 2.00
CA ILE A 34 -5.11 -5.33 2.58
C ILE A 34 -4.08 -5.15 1.46
N ASP A 35 -4.17 -5.95 0.40
CA ASP A 35 -3.28 -5.85 -0.76
C ASP A 35 -3.36 -4.46 -1.42
N GLU A 36 -4.57 -3.94 -1.65
CA GLU A 36 -4.78 -2.59 -2.20
C GLU A 36 -4.11 -1.50 -1.35
N ILE A 37 -4.24 -1.60 -0.02
CA ILE A 37 -3.65 -0.64 0.91
C ILE A 37 -2.11 -0.71 0.82
N LEU A 38 -1.55 -1.90 0.89
CA LEU A 38 -0.10 -2.10 0.86
C LEU A 38 0.51 -1.71 -0.49
N VAL A 39 -0.17 -1.95 -1.61
CA VAL A 39 0.26 -1.49 -2.93
C VAL A 39 0.42 0.04 -2.96
N VAL A 40 -0.52 0.79 -2.39
CA VAL A 40 -0.43 2.26 -2.34
C VAL A 40 0.74 2.73 -1.47
N HIS A 41 1.01 2.06 -0.35
CA HIS A 41 2.20 2.31 0.46
C HIS A 41 3.49 2.04 -0.33
N ASP A 42 3.56 0.88 -0.99
CA ASP A 42 4.75 0.44 -1.72
C ASP A 42 5.07 1.32 -2.95
N GLU A 43 4.07 2.01 -3.53
CA GLU A 43 4.29 3.00 -4.59
C GLU A 43 5.23 4.15 -4.17
N VAL A 44 5.22 4.53 -2.89
CA VAL A 44 6.03 5.64 -2.37
C VAL A 44 7.23 5.20 -1.56
N MET A 45 7.30 3.94 -1.13
CA MET A 45 8.46 3.40 -0.42
C MET A 45 9.81 3.63 -1.12
N PRO A 46 9.96 3.43 -2.45
CA PRO A 46 11.21 3.74 -3.16
C PRO A 46 11.64 5.21 -3.11
N LYS A 47 10.71 6.12 -2.80
CA LYS A 47 10.96 7.58 -2.76
C LYS A 47 11.54 8.04 -1.43
N MET A 48 11.59 7.18 -0.40
CA MET A 48 12.06 7.58 0.93
C MET A 48 13.49 8.08 0.96
N GLY A 49 14.39 7.46 0.19
CA GLY A 49 15.76 7.98 0.06
C GLY A 49 15.81 9.37 -0.58
N ALA A 50 14.94 9.63 -1.58
CA ALA A 50 14.82 10.95 -2.18
C ALA A 50 14.24 11.97 -1.20
N LEU A 51 13.23 11.57 -0.42
CA LEU A 51 12.61 12.39 0.63
C LEU A 51 13.65 12.83 1.68
N SER A 52 14.41 11.88 2.24
CA SER A 52 15.48 12.19 3.21
C SER A 52 16.56 13.09 2.61
N SER A 53 16.99 12.83 1.37
CA SER A 53 17.98 13.69 0.70
C SER A 53 17.47 15.12 0.46
N LEU A 54 16.18 15.28 0.13
CA LEU A 54 15.57 16.58 -0.05
C LEU A 54 15.40 17.33 1.27
N ILE A 55 15.13 16.64 2.38
CA ILE A 55 15.14 17.23 3.72
C ILE A 55 16.51 17.84 4.00
N GLU A 56 17.58 17.06 3.88
CA GLU A 56 18.95 17.55 4.14
C GLU A 56 19.30 18.74 3.22
N LYS A 57 19.00 18.64 1.92
CA LYS A 57 19.31 19.71 0.96
C LYS A 57 18.56 21.00 1.27
N THR A 58 17.26 20.92 1.50
CA THR A 58 16.43 22.11 1.79
C THR A 58 16.81 22.74 3.12
N GLU A 59 17.20 21.94 4.12
CA GLU A 59 17.66 22.44 5.42
C GLU A 59 18.91 23.33 5.31
N THR A 60 19.86 22.99 4.42
CA THR A 60 21.05 23.83 4.17
C THR A 60 20.76 25.18 3.52
N LYS A 61 19.54 25.39 3.03
CA LYS A 61 19.11 26.61 2.33
C LYS A 61 18.25 27.54 3.20
N ILE A 62 17.95 27.13 4.43
CA ILE A 62 17.14 27.92 5.36
C ILE A 62 17.98 29.09 5.89
N ASP A 63 17.45 30.30 5.73
CA ASP A 63 18.02 31.54 6.28
C ASP A 63 16.91 32.58 6.55
N THR A 64 17.28 33.82 6.90
CA THR A 64 16.33 34.89 7.25
C THR A 64 15.71 35.61 6.05
N THR A 65 16.12 35.29 4.81
CA THR A 65 15.53 35.85 3.59
C THR A 65 14.15 35.26 3.33
N GLU A 66 13.39 35.89 2.42
CA GLU A 66 12.08 35.36 2.02
C GLU A 66 12.21 33.96 1.38
N ILE A 67 13.23 33.74 0.56
CA ILE A 67 13.52 32.42 -0.03
C ILE A 67 13.92 31.41 1.07
N GLY A 68 14.70 31.84 2.07
CA GLY A 68 15.07 30.99 3.21
C GLY A 68 13.86 30.49 3.99
N LYS A 69 12.84 31.34 4.20
CA LYS A 69 11.57 30.95 4.82
C LYS A 69 10.73 30.03 3.94
N GLU A 70 10.77 30.19 2.62
CA GLU A 70 10.14 29.23 1.70
C GLU A 70 10.79 27.84 1.82
N PHE A 71 12.13 27.78 1.92
CA PHE A 71 12.83 26.53 2.19
C PHE A 71 12.47 25.93 3.55
N GLU A 72 12.28 26.75 4.59
CA GLU A 72 11.84 26.28 5.90
C GLU A 72 10.47 25.59 5.81
N ASN A 73 9.49 26.22 5.15
CA ASN A 73 8.15 25.66 4.98
C ASN A 73 8.19 24.34 4.20
N VAL A 74 8.91 24.29 3.08
CA VAL A 74 9.04 23.07 2.27
C VAL A 74 9.78 21.97 3.02
N ASN A 75 10.82 22.31 3.80
CA ASN A 75 11.53 21.36 4.64
C ASN A 75 10.61 20.75 5.70
N GLN A 76 9.74 21.55 6.33
CA GLN A 76 8.75 21.07 7.28
C GLN A 76 7.74 20.12 6.62
N GLU A 77 7.25 20.45 5.42
CA GLU A 77 6.34 19.56 4.68
C GLU A 77 7.00 18.20 4.35
N LEU A 78 8.27 18.20 3.93
CA LEU A 78 9.02 16.97 3.70
C LEU A 78 9.19 16.13 4.99
N LYS A 79 9.54 16.78 6.11
CA LYS A 79 9.67 16.12 7.43
C LYS A 79 8.33 15.52 7.87
N GLN A 80 7.24 16.24 7.71
CA GLN A 80 5.89 15.76 8.02
C GLN A 80 5.47 14.59 7.13
N ALA A 81 5.78 14.63 5.83
CA ALA A 81 5.52 13.51 4.94
C ALA A 81 6.32 12.25 5.32
N HIS A 82 7.58 12.42 5.72
CA HIS A 82 8.42 11.33 6.21
C HIS A 82 7.85 10.73 7.49
N GLU A 83 7.51 11.55 8.49
CA GLU A 83 6.92 11.09 9.74
C GLU A 83 5.56 10.42 9.54
N LEU A 84 4.74 10.95 8.63
CA LEU A 84 3.44 10.38 8.32
C LEU A 84 3.57 8.96 7.76
N MET A 85 4.51 8.70 6.86
CA MET A 85 4.72 7.35 6.33
C MET A 85 5.13 6.37 7.44
N MET A 86 6.02 6.80 8.35
CA MET A 86 6.48 5.96 9.46
C MET A 86 5.37 5.69 10.49
N THR A 87 4.61 6.73 10.83
CA THR A 87 3.49 6.64 11.77
C THR A 87 2.37 5.78 11.21
N TRP A 88 2.00 5.99 9.95
CA TRP A 88 0.98 5.19 9.27
C TRP A 88 1.35 3.70 9.27
N MET A 89 2.58 3.35 8.89
CA MET A 89 2.98 1.93 8.83
C MET A 89 2.96 1.27 10.22
N LYS A 90 3.33 2.01 11.27
CA LYS A 90 3.24 1.55 12.64
C LYS A 90 1.78 1.31 13.05
N ASP A 91 0.92 2.32 12.87
CA ASP A 91 -0.48 2.26 13.27
C ASP A 91 -1.24 1.18 12.49
N PHE A 92 -0.95 1.03 11.20
CA PHE A 92 -1.48 -0.04 10.36
C PHE A 92 -1.09 -1.42 10.90
N GLY A 93 0.18 -1.61 11.26
CA GLY A 93 0.67 -2.86 11.87
C GLY A 93 0.02 -3.19 13.22
N GLU A 94 -0.31 -2.18 14.02
CA GLU A 94 -1.04 -2.36 15.29
C GLU A 94 -2.52 -2.76 15.07
N LYS A 95 -3.17 -2.16 14.07
CA LYS A 95 -4.57 -2.47 13.68
C LYS A 95 -4.68 -3.83 13.00
N PHE A 96 -3.68 -4.21 12.21
CA PHE A 96 -3.65 -5.44 11.40
C PHE A 96 -2.34 -6.24 11.60
N PRO A 97 -2.11 -6.79 12.81
CA PRO A 97 -0.86 -7.51 13.13
C PRO A 97 -0.62 -8.75 12.28
N ASN A 98 -1.67 -9.30 11.67
CA ASN A 98 -1.61 -10.47 10.80
C ASN A 98 -1.84 -10.12 9.31
N ALA A 99 -1.71 -8.85 8.91
CA ALA A 99 -1.95 -8.41 7.52
C ALA A 99 -1.15 -9.22 6.49
N LEU A 100 0.07 -9.66 6.86
CA LEU A 100 0.98 -10.40 5.98
C LEU A 100 0.94 -11.93 6.20
N VAL A 101 0.00 -12.42 7.00
CA VAL A 101 -0.13 -13.84 7.34
C VAL A 101 -1.51 -14.32 6.92
N ASP A 102 -1.58 -15.46 6.21
CA ASP A 102 -2.86 -16.05 5.82
C ASP A 102 -3.71 -16.37 7.06
N THR A 103 -4.72 -15.54 7.31
CA THR A 103 -5.57 -15.60 8.50
C THR A 103 -7.02 -15.68 8.08
N THR A 104 -7.78 -16.57 8.72
CA THR A 104 -9.22 -16.67 8.56
C THR A 104 -9.90 -16.19 9.83
N TYR A 105 -10.92 -15.35 9.67
CA TYR A 105 -11.72 -14.82 10.77
C TYR A 105 -13.16 -15.32 10.68
N SER A 106 -13.92 -15.14 11.76
CA SER A 106 -15.38 -15.29 11.70
C SER A 106 -16.00 -14.16 10.86
N LYS A 107 -17.23 -14.38 10.37
CA LYS A 107 -17.97 -13.37 9.60
C LYS A 107 -18.13 -12.04 10.38
N GLU A 108 -18.46 -12.12 11.66
CA GLU A 108 -18.63 -10.94 12.53
C GLU A 108 -17.32 -10.15 12.67
N GLU A 109 -16.18 -10.85 12.74
CA GLU A 109 -14.86 -10.19 12.81
C GLU A 109 -14.50 -9.50 11.49
N TYR A 110 -14.85 -10.08 10.33
CA TYR A 110 -14.68 -9.40 9.04
C TYR A 110 -15.54 -8.13 8.97
N GLU A 111 -16.81 -8.21 9.37
CA GLU A 111 -17.73 -7.05 9.39
C GLU A 111 -17.21 -5.92 10.31
N LYS A 112 -16.58 -6.25 11.44
CA LYS A 112 -15.96 -5.26 12.34
C LYS A 112 -14.72 -4.58 11.76
N ARG A 113 -13.99 -5.26 10.87
CA ARG A 113 -12.77 -4.75 10.24
C ARG A 113 -13.03 -3.86 9.02
N GLU A 114 -14.16 -4.06 8.34
CA GLU A 114 -14.53 -3.32 7.13
C GLU A 114 -14.44 -1.78 7.26
N PRO A 115 -15.00 -1.13 8.31
CA PRO A 115 -14.86 0.32 8.44
C PRO A 115 -13.41 0.76 8.69
N ILE A 116 -12.59 -0.08 9.34
CA ILE A 116 -11.18 0.19 9.59
C ILE A 116 -10.41 0.12 8.26
N LEU A 117 -10.65 -0.92 7.45
CA LEU A 117 -10.07 -1.04 6.10
C LEU A 117 -10.42 0.16 5.21
N SER A 118 -11.66 0.63 5.28
CA SER A 118 -12.11 1.80 4.52
C SER A 118 -11.34 3.05 4.92
N ALA A 119 -11.13 3.27 6.23
CA ALA A 119 -10.32 4.38 6.73
C ALA A 119 -8.84 4.26 6.31
N GLU A 120 -8.24 3.07 6.42
CA GLU A 120 -6.85 2.86 5.97
C GLU A 120 -6.64 3.15 4.49
N LYS A 121 -7.62 2.79 3.63
CA LYS A 121 -7.57 3.12 2.19
C LYS A 121 -7.55 4.62 1.93
N GLU A 122 -8.14 5.43 2.79
CA GLU A 122 -8.09 6.90 2.69
C GLU A 122 -6.77 7.44 3.27
N GLU A 123 -6.38 6.99 4.47
CA GLU A 123 -5.16 7.41 5.15
C GLU A 123 -3.90 7.13 4.31
N VAL A 124 -3.79 5.93 3.71
CA VAL A 124 -2.64 5.57 2.88
C VAL A 124 -2.58 6.41 1.58
N LYS A 125 -3.73 6.81 1.03
CA LYS A 125 -3.79 7.70 -0.14
C LYS A 125 -3.36 9.12 0.22
N GLU A 126 -3.82 9.64 1.35
CA GLU A 126 -3.37 10.96 1.84
C GLU A 126 -1.86 10.96 2.09
N MET A 127 -1.34 9.89 2.71
CA MET A 127 0.08 9.70 2.94
C MET A 127 0.87 9.71 1.62
N LYS A 128 0.44 8.91 0.62
CA LYS A 128 1.04 8.93 -0.72
C LYS A 128 1.04 10.32 -1.34
N ASP A 129 -0.07 11.03 -1.25
CA ASP A 129 -0.23 12.37 -1.82
C ASP A 129 0.74 13.37 -1.16
N ARG A 130 0.88 13.34 0.17
CA ARG A 130 1.80 14.19 0.92
C ARG A 130 3.27 13.90 0.58
N VAL A 131 3.63 12.63 0.42
CA VAL A 131 4.98 12.24 -0.01
C VAL A 131 5.28 12.80 -1.40
N ASN A 132 4.40 12.59 -2.38
CA ASN A 132 4.66 13.07 -3.75
C ASN A 132 4.66 14.60 -3.83
N LYS A 133 3.69 15.28 -3.22
CA LYS A 133 3.58 16.75 -3.27
C LYS A 133 4.74 17.45 -2.57
N SER A 134 5.20 16.94 -1.43
CA SER A 134 6.35 17.52 -0.72
C SER A 134 7.65 17.39 -1.52
N ILE A 135 7.86 16.23 -2.16
CA ILE A 135 9.01 16.02 -3.07
C ILE A 135 8.95 16.99 -4.25
N GLU A 136 7.80 17.12 -4.91
CA GLU A 136 7.59 18.01 -6.06
C GLU A 136 7.90 19.46 -5.69
N LYS A 137 7.31 19.98 -4.61
CA LYS A 137 7.56 21.34 -4.11
C LYS A 137 9.04 21.60 -3.83
N ALA A 138 9.73 20.65 -3.20
CA ALA A 138 11.15 20.77 -2.91
C ALA A 138 12.01 20.81 -4.18
N GLN A 139 11.71 19.95 -5.15
CA GLN A 139 12.40 19.93 -6.43
C GLN A 139 12.17 21.21 -7.23
N GLU A 140 10.94 21.72 -7.25
CA GLU A 140 10.62 23.00 -7.89
C GLU A 140 11.39 24.16 -7.26
N LEU A 141 11.38 24.28 -5.93
CA LEU A 141 12.05 25.37 -5.23
C LEU A 141 13.57 25.32 -5.44
N LEU A 142 14.16 24.12 -5.37
CA LEU A 142 15.58 23.93 -5.67
C LEU A 142 15.92 24.31 -7.12
N THR A 143 15.06 23.97 -8.08
CA THR A 143 15.28 24.31 -9.51
C THR A 143 15.16 25.81 -9.75
N LYS A 144 14.22 26.50 -9.10
CA LYS A 144 14.02 27.97 -9.22
C LYS A 144 15.20 28.77 -8.65
N THR A 145 15.99 28.17 -7.77
CA THR A 145 17.07 28.82 -7.01
C THR A 145 18.46 28.28 -7.34
N SER A 146 18.56 27.35 -8.31
CA SER A 146 19.82 26.83 -8.86
C SER A 146 20.38 27.77 -9.92
#